data_AF-A0A1G2ME00-F1
#
_entry.id   AF-A0A1G2ME00-F1
#
_cell.length_a   1.000
_cell.length_b   1.000
_cell.length_c   1.000
_cell.angle_alpha   90.00
_cell.angle_beta   90.00
_cell.angle_gamma   90.00
#
_symmetry.space_group_name_H-M   'P 1'
#
loop_
_entity.id
_entity.type
_entity.pdbx_description
1 polymer ?
#
loop_
_entity_poly.entity_id
_entity_poly.type
_entity_poly.pdbx_seq_one_letter_code
_entity_poly.pdbx_strand_id
1 'polypeptide(L)' 'MANDDNKSNRGFASMDEEEQRKIASKGGKAAHEKGTAHEFTSEEAREAGRKGGKASQRGR' A
#
# COMPACT_ATOMS: atom_id res chain seq x y z
N MET A 1 24.09 24.28 -22.68
CA MET A 1 24.00 24.45 -21.20
C MET A 1 22.59 24.92 -20.90
N ALA A 2 21.75 24.37 -20.02
CA ALA A 2 21.83 23.30 -19.04
C ALA A 2 20.42 22.65 -18.96
N ASN A 3 20.34 21.33 -18.85
CA ASN A 3 19.09 20.64 -18.50
C ASN A 3 19.13 20.42 -16.98
N ASP A 4 18.95 21.51 -16.23
CA ASP A 4 18.96 21.48 -14.76
C ASP A 4 17.65 20.89 -14.25
N ASP A 5 17.71 19.63 -13.86
CA ASP A 5 17.22 19.10 -12.59
C ASP A 5 15.96 19.75 -12.00
N ASN A 6 14.87 19.80 -12.76
CA ASN A 6 13.54 19.81 -12.16
C ASN A 6 13.23 18.38 -11.70
N LYS A 7 13.95 17.89 -10.66
CA LYS A 7 13.46 16.79 -9.81
C LYS A 7 12.22 17.32 -9.11
N SER A 8 11.15 17.37 -9.87
CA SER A 8 9.86 17.77 -9.39
C SER A 8 9.52 16.80 -8.27
N ASN A 9 9.34 17.31 -7.05
CA ASN A 9 8.82 16.59 -5.88
C ASN A 9 7.38 16.15 -6.16
N ARG A 10 7.21 15.28 -7.15
CA ARG A 10 5.96 14.83 -7.72
C ARG A 10 5.93 13.32 -7.60
N GLY A 11 4.76 12.81 -7.20
CA GLY A 11 4.53 11.38 -7.04
C GLY A 11 4.49 10.97 -5.57
N PHE A 12 4.00 9.76 -5.36
CA PHE A 12 3.65 9.23 -4.05
C PHE A 12 4.84 9.23 -3.07
N ALA A 13 6.04 8.95 -3.56
CA ALA A 13 7.26 8.91 -2.73
C ALA A 13 7.77 10.29 -2.29
N SER A 14 7.31 11.38 -2.93
CA SER A 14 7.72 12.76 -2.60
C SER A 14 6.72 13.47 -1.68
N MET A 15 5.60 12.82 -1.32
CA MET A 15 4.59 13.36 -0.40
C MET A 15 5.02 13.20 1.07
N ASP A 16 4.43 13.99 1.96
CA ASP A 16 4.62 13.82 3.41
C ASP A 16 4.07 12.48 3.91
N GLU A 17 4.69 11.93 4.96
CA GLU A 17 4.35 10.59 5.47
C GLU A 17 2.88 10.46 5.89
N GLU A 18 2.31 11.52 6.47
CA GLU A 18 0.88 11.54 6.81
C GLU A 18 -0.02 11.49 5.58
N GLU A 19 0.36 12.18 4.51
CA GLU A 19 -0.40 12.20 3.27
C GLU A 19 -0.31 10.85 2.55
N GLN A 20 0.89 10.25 2.48
CA GLN A 20 1.09 8.90 1.96
C GLN A 20 0.24 7.88 2.74
N ARG A 21 0.24 7.95 4.08
CA ARG A 21 -0.55 7.03 4.93
C ARG A 21 -2.05 7.19 4.69
N LYS A 22 -2.54 8.43 4.56
CA LYS A 22 -3.94 8.71 4.23
C LYS A 22 -4.33 8.16 2.86
N ILE A 23 -3.49 8.34 1.84
CA ILE A 23 -3.76 7.85 0.48
C ILE A 23 -3.68 6.31 0.44
N ALA A 24 -2.68 5.69 1.07
CA ALA A 24 -2.58 4.23 1.18
C ALA A 24 -3.81 3.62 1.89
N SER A 25 -4.28 4.25 2.98
CA SER A 25 -5.47 3.84 3.70
C SER A 25 -6.74 3.94 2.83
N LYS A 26 -6.85 5.00 2.02
CA LYS A 26 -7.97 5.19 1.07
C LYS A 26 -7.95 4.15 -0.05
N GLY A 27 -6.78 3.77 -0.57
CA GLY A 27 -6.67 2.76 -1.64
C GLY A 27 -7.23 1.40 -1.23
N GLY A 28 -6.92 0.95 0.00
CA GLY A 28 -7.47 -0.30 0.54
C GLY A 28 -9.00 -0.24 0.73
N LYS A 29 -9.51 0.86 1.31
CA LYS A 29 -10.95 1.04 1.53
C LYS A 29 -11.74 1.13 0.22
N ALA A 30 -11.26 1.90 -0.74
CA ALA A 30 -11.91 2.06 -2.04
C ALA A 30 -12.00 0.75 -2.83
N ALA A 31 -11.01 -0.14 -2.70
CA ALA A 31 -11.06 -1.45 -3.35
C ALA A 31 -12.17 -2.35 -2.76
N HIS A 32 -12.38 -2.29 -1.44
CA HIS A 32 -13.49 -2.97 -0.76
C HIS A 32 -14.85 -2.34 -1.11
N GLU A 33 -14.97 -1.01 -1.06
CA GLU A 33 -16.22 -0.29 -1.36
C GLU A 33 -16.68 -0.48 -2.82
N LYS A 34 -15.74 -0.58 -3.78
CA LYS A 34 -16.06 -0.79 -5.19
C LYS A 34 -16.41 -2.24 -5.56
N GLY A 35 -16.33 -3.19 -4.62
CA GLY A 35 -16.60 -4.61 -4.89
C GLY A 35 -15.62 -5.27 -5.87
N THR A 36 -14.52 -4.59 -6.21
CA THR A 36 -13.44 -5.13 -7.05
C THR A 36 -12.41 -5.91 -6.23
N ALA A 37 -12.41 -5.74 -4.91
CA ALA A 37 -11.60 -6.55 -4.03
C ALA A 37 -12.24 -7.94 -3.88
N HIS A 38 -11.41 -8.98 -3.92
CA HIS A 38 -11.78 -10.31 -3.45
C HIS A 38 -12.24 -10.19 -1.99
N GLU A 39 -13.51 -10.49 -1.72
CA GLU A 39 -13.99 -10.62 -0.35
C GLU A 39 -13.39 -11.89 0.23
N PHE A 40 -12.34 -11.72 1.04
CA PHE A 40 -11.78 -12.83 1.77
C PHE A 40 -12.81 -13.36 2.75
N THR A 41 -13.10 -14.65 2.65
CA THR A 41 -13.75 -15.36 3.74
C THR A 41 -12.87 -15.27 4.99
N SER A 42 -13.48 -15.39 6.18
CA SER A 42 -12.75 -15.37 7.46
C SER A 42 -11.61 -16.40 7.50
N GLU A 43 -11.75 -17.51 6.78
CA GLU A 43 -10.73 -18.54 6.65
C GLU A 43 -9.56 -18.09 5.78
N GLU A 44 -9.82 -17.55 4.58
CA GLU A 44 -8.77 -17.05 3.70
C GLU A 44 -8.01 -15.86 4.31
N ALA A 45 -8.70 -14.95 4.99
CA ALA A 45 -8.06 -13.83 5.69
C ALA A 45 -7.08 -14.32 6.76
N ARG A 46 -7.47 -15.38 7.50
CA ARG A 46 -6.63 -16.01 8.53
C ARG A 46 -5.43 -16.73 7.92
N GLU A 47 -5.60 -17.38 6.78
CA GLU A 47 -4.52 -18.05 6.07
C GLU A 47 -3.53 -17.03 5.48
N ALA A 48 -4.02 -15.99 4.81
CA ALA A 48 -3.23 -14.91 4.25
C ALA A 48 -2.43 -14.18 5.35
N GLY A 49 -3.07 -13.86 6.48
CA GLY A 49 -2.39 -13.27 7.64
C GLY A 49 -1.30 -14.18 8.22
N ARG A 50 -1.58 -15.49 8.33
CA ARG A 50 -0.59 -16.48 8.78
C ARG A 50 0.60 -16.58 7.82
N LYS A 51 0.35 -16.57 6.51
CA LYS A 51 1.40 -16.61 5.47
C LYS A 51 2.24 -15.33 5.49
N GLY A 52 1.60 -14.17 5.62
CA GLY A 52 2.27 -12.87 5.77
C GLY A 52 3.15 -12.80 7.01
N GLY A 53 2.65 -13.25 8.17
CA GLY A 53 3.43 -13.34 9.41
C GLY A 53 4.64 -14.26 9.30
N LYS A 54 4.49 -15.43 8.65
CA LYS A 54 5.61 -16.34 8.37
C LYS A 54 6.64 -15.76 7.40
N ALA A 55 6.23 -14.88 6.49
CA ALA A 55 7.13 -14.21 5.56
C ALA A 55 7.92 -13.09 6.27
N SER A 56 7.27 -12.30 7.12
CA SER A 56 7.93 -11.23 7.89
C SER A 56 8.87 -11.76 8.97
N GLN A 57 8.58 -12.94 9.52
CA GLN A 57 9.42 -13.57 10.54
C GLN A 57 10.72 -14.16 9.98
N ARG A 58 10.80 -14.43 8.66
CA ARG A 58 12.00 -14.95 7.99
C ARG A 58 12.98 -13.88 7.51
N GLY A 59 12.65 -12.60 7.70
CA GLY A 59 13.49 -11.45 7.31
C GLY A 59 14.17 -10.73 8.48
N ARG A 60 14.27 -11.37 9.66
CA ARG A 60 15.01 -10.85 10.83
C ARG A 60 16.28 -11.64 11.05
#